data_AF-A0A800KBW2-F1
#
_entry.id   AF-A0A800KBW2-F1
#
_cell.length_a   1.000
_cell.length_b   1.000
_cell.length_c   1.000
_cell.angle_alpha   90.00
_cell.angle_beta   90.00
_cell.angle_gamma   90.00
#
_symmetry.space_group_name_H-M   'P 1'
#
loop_
_entity.id
_entity.type
_entity.pdbx_description
1 polymer ?
#
loop_
_entity_poly.entity_id
_entity_poly.type
_entity_poly.pdbx_seq_one_letter_code
_entity_poly.pdbx_strand_id
1 'polypeptide(L)'
;HVTTITLGYGVTVVAGFIGHLYLIQMIRSPENKTLLKSINKNMFGVTLVALFFTLFGTILGGIWADQSWGRFWGWDPKENGALLIVMWHVMMIHMRLTATVKPEGFALGLILNIIVVMMAWFGVNLLNVGLHSYGFTNGIARNLVLFTILELIAGFGTYFWAKSRKRSLTLPVMMNETMKQP
;
A
#
# COMPACT_ATOMS: atom_id res chain seq x y z
N HIS A 1 -22.39 -2.19 -0.32
CA HIS A 1 -21.18 -1.49 -0.81
C HIS A 1 -20.27 -1.04 0.34
N VAL A 2 -20.78 -0.33 1.36
CA VAL A 2 -19.99 0.18 2.50
C VAL A 2 -19.16 -0.90 3.19
N THR A 3 -19.77 -2.02 3.59
CA THR A 3 -19.04 -3.10 4.28
C THR A 3 -17.91 -3.66 3.43
N THR A 4 -18.15 -3.85 2.13
CA THR A 4 -17.18 -4.39 1.16
C THR A 4 -15.98 -3.45 0.99
N ILE A 5 -16.22 -2.15 0.79
CA ILE A 5 -15.14 -1.17 0.58
C ILE A 5 -14.33 -0.95 1.87
N THR A 6 -14.99 -0.91 3.03
CA THR A 6 -14.36 -0.82 4.35
C THR A 6 -13.47 -2.03 4.62
N LEU A 7 -13.92 -3.25 4.28
CA LEU A 7 -13.09 -4.45 4.33
C LEU A 7 -11.86 -4.32 3.43
N GLY A 8 -12.04 -3.86 2.19
CA GLY A 8 -10.93 -3.65 1.26
C GLY A 8 -9.88 -2.69 1.79
N TYR A 9 -10.31 -1.56 2.37
CA TYR A 9 -9.43 -0.60 3.01
C TYR A 9 -8.70 -1.20 4.21
N GLY A 10 -9.40 -1.95 5.07
CA GLY A 10 -8.78 -2.66 6.20
C GLY A 10 -7.73 -3.67 5.76
N VAL A 11 -8.02 -4.48 4.74
CA VAL A 11 -7.05 -5.45 4.19
C VAL A 11 -5.86 -4.74 3.53
N THR A 12 -6.07 -3.59 2.91
CA THR A 12 -4.99 -2.76 2.35
C THR A 12 -4.03 -2.30 3.44
N VAL A 13 -4.56 -1.86 4.58
CA VAL A 13 -3.76 -1.47 5.75
C VAL A 13 -2.96 -2.66 6.29
N VAL A 14 -3.58 -3.85 6.38
CA VAL A 14 -2.88 -5.08 6.76
C VAL A 14 -1.76 -5.42 5.77
N ALA A 15 -1.98 -5.27 4.46
CA ALA A 15 -0.95 -5.49 3.45
C ALA A 15 0.25 -4.56 3.64
N GLY A 16 0.02 -3.28 3.92
CA GLY A 16 1.09 -2.32 4.20
C GLY A 16 1.83 -2.61 5.52
N PHE A 17 1.15 -3.07 6.57
CA PHE A 17 1.81 -3.56 7.80
C PHE A 17 2.70 -4.77 7.54
N ILE A 18 2.27 -5.71 6.69
CA ILE A 18 3.13 -6.82 6.26
C ILE A 18 4.34 -6.29 5.47
N GLY A 19 4.17 -5.21 4.70
CA GLY A 19 5.27 -4.48 4.05
C GLY A 19 6.30 -3.95 5.05
N HIS A 20 5.86 -3.31 6.13
CA HIS A 20 6.74 -2.90 7.24
C HIS A 20 7.48 -4.09 7.84
N LEU A 21 6.77 -5.19 8.15
CA LEU A 21 7.37 -6.41 8.68
C LEU A 21 8.43 -7.00 7.73
N TYR A 22 8.17 -6.98 6.41
CA TYR A 22 9.13 -7.44 5.42
C TYR A 22 10.43 -6.63 5.45
N LEU A 23 10.34 -5.31 5.46
CA LEU A 23 11.52 -4.42 5.47
C LEU A 23 12.29 -4.54 6.78
N ILE A 24 11.60 -4.60 7.93
CA ILE A 24 12.23 -4.79 9.24
C ILE A 24 12.95 -6.14 9.30
N GLN A 25 12.32 -7.21 8.83
CA GLN A 25 12.92 -8.54 8.82
C GLN A 25 14.17 -8.59 7.92
N MET A 26 14.13 -7.88 6.80
CA MET A 26 15.25 -7.76 5.87
C MET A 26 16.43 -6.96 6.46
N ILE A 27 16.18 -6.02 7.37
CA ILE A 27 17.23 -5.31 8.11
C ILE A 27 17.84 -6.21 9.19
N ARG A 28 16.99 -6.92 9.95
CA ARG A 28 17.37 -7.73 11.12
C ARG A 28 18.08 -9.03 10.75
N SER A 29 17.50 -9.83 9.85
CA SER A 29 18.03 -11.14 9.45
C SER A 29 17.92 -11.36 7.94
N PRO A 30 18.66 -10.57 7.14
CA PRO A 30 18.69 -10.67 5.67
C PRO A 30 19.08 -12.05 5.14
N GLU A 31 19.83 -12.85 5.91
CA GLU A 31 20.26 -14.21 5.59
C GLU A 31 19.12 -15.24 5.64
N ASN A 32 18.04 -14.96 6.38
CA ASN A 32 16.90 -15.86 6.51
C ASN A 32 15.96 -15.77 5.30
N LYS A 33 16.41 -16.34 4.17
CA LYS A 33 15.70 -16.33 2.89
C LYS A 33 14.32 -17.02 2.97
N THR A 34 14.17 -18.03 3.81
CA THR A 34 12.90 -18.77 3.98
C THR A 34 11.82 -17.89 4.56
N LEU A 35 12.13 -17.17 5.65
CA LEU A 35 11.19 -16.24 6.28
C LEU A 35 10.83 -15.09 5.35
N LEU A 36 11.82 -14.47 4.70
CA LEU A 36 11.57 -13.39 3.74
C LEU A 36 10.69 -13.84 2.56
N LYS A 37 10.92 -15.06 2.04
CA LYS A 37 10.08 -15.62 0.96
C LYS A 37 8.64 -15.84 1.42
N SER A 38 8.46 -16.32 2.66
CA SER A 38 7.13 -16.53 3.26
C SER A 38 6.36 -15.21 3.43
N ILE A 39 6.99 -14.22 4.07
CA ILE A 39 6.39 -12.88 4.25
C ILE A 39 6.03 -12.27 2.90
N ASN A 40 6.93 -12.34 1.91
CA ASN A 40 6.65 -11.83 0.58
C ASN A 40 5.47 -12.54 -0.13
N LYS A 41 5.31 -13.86 0.05
CA LYS A 41 4.16 -14.59 -0.50
C LYS A 41 2.86 -14.13 0.16
N ASN A 42 2.86 -13.98 1.48
CA ASN A 42 1.70 -13.50 2.24
C ASN A 42 1.35 -12.07 1.83
N MET A 43 2.36 -11.19 1.72
CA MET A 43 2.21 -9.81 1.27
C MET A 43 1.50 -9.73 -0.10
N PHE A 44 1.92 -10.54 -1.07
CA PHE A 44 1.27 -10.61 -2.38
C PHE A 44 -0.16 -11.16 -2.30
N GLY A 45 -0.38 -12.24 -1.53
CA GLY A 45 -1.71 -12.83 -1.36
C GLY A 45 -2.72 -11.88 -0.72
N VAL A 46 -2.33 -11.19 0.35
CA VAL A 46 -3.18 -10.20 1.02
C VAL A 46 -3.48 -9.02 0.10
N THR A 47 -2.53 -8.60 -0.74
CA THR A 47 -2.74 -7.54 -1.75
C THR A 47 -3.82 -7.93 -2.77
N LEU A 48 -3.87 -9.20 -3.19
CA LEU A 48 -4.94 -9.70 -4.07
C LEU A 48 -6.31 -9.66 -3.40
N VAL A 49 -6.39 -10.02 -2.11
CA VAL A 49 -7.63 -9.93 -1.33
C VAL A 49 -8.06 -8.47 -1.17
N ALA A 50 -7.12 -7.55 -0.90
CA ALA A 50 -7.39 -6.12 -0.85
C ALA A 50 -7.93 -5.59 -2.18
N LEU A 51 -7.32 -5.98 -3.31
CA LEU A 51 -7.82 -5.62 -4.64
C LEU A 51 -9.24 -6.12 -4.87
N PHE A 52 -9.54 -7.38 -4.53
CA PHE A 52 -10.87 -7.95 -4.68
C PHE A 52 -11.93 -7.08 -3.96
N PHE A 53 -11.74 -6.85 -2.66
CA PHE A 53 -12.72 -6.09 -1.88
C PHE A 53 -12.80 -4.61 -2.28
N THR A 54 -11.67 -3.97 -2.62
CA THR A 54 -11.68 -2.56 -3.06
C THR A 54 -12.33 -2.40 -4.44
N LEU A 55 -12.06 -3.29 -5.39
CA LEU A 55 -12.66 -3.28 -6.72
C LEU A 55 -14.18 -3.50 -6.64
N PHE A 56 -14.62 -4.60 -6.04
CA PHE A 56 -16.05 -4.90 -5.93
C PHE A 56 -16.77 -3.90 -5.02
N GLY A 57 -16.12 -3.42 -3.96
CA GLY A 57 -16.66 -2.35 -3.11
C GLY A 57 -16.92 -1.06 -3.89
N THR A 58 -16.00 -0.68 -4.79
CA THR A 58 -16.12 0.51 -5.64
C THR A 58 -17.26 0.34 -6.66
N ILE A 59 -17.33 -0.80 -7.35
CA ILE A 59 -18.41 -1.09 -8.31
C ILE A 59 -19.77 -1.09 -7.63
N LEU A 60 -19.90 -1.79 -6.49
CA LEU A 60 -21.14 -1.81 -5.70
C LEU A 60 -21.52 -0.42 -5.20
N GLY A 61 -20.53 0.44 -4.93
CA GLY A 61 -20.73 1.85 -4.60
C GLY A 61 -21.38 2.62 -5.75
N GLY A 62 -20.88 2.46 -6.97
CA GLY A 62 -21.46 3.06 -8.17
C GLY A 62 -22.90 2.59 -8.45
N ILE A 63 -23.18 1.29 -8.29
CA ILE A 63 -24.55 0.76 -8.43
C ILE A 63 -25.50 1.42 -7.42
N TRP A 64 -25.06 1.55 -6.17
CA TRP A 64 -25.86 2.20 -5.14
C TRP A 64 -26.05 3.71 -5.41
N ALA A 65 -25.02 4.40 -5.92
CA ALA A 65 -25.11 5.81 -6.31
C ALA A 65 -26.12 6.00 -7.47
N ASP A 66 -26.15 5.09 -8.44
CA ASP A 66 -27.12 5.12 -9.54
C ASP A 66 -28.56 5.04 -9.03
N GLN A 67 -28.82 4.10 -8.11
CA GLN A 67 -30.13 3.92 -7.50
C GLN A 67 -30.53 5.09 -6.58
N SER A 68 -29.57 5.77 -5.96
CA SER A 68 -29.85 6.81 -4.95
C SER A 68 -29.92 8.21 -5.54
N TRP A 69 -29.07 8.51 -6.53
CA TRP A 69 -28.89 9.84 -7.10
C TRP A 69 -29.03 9.88 -8.63
N GLY A 70 -29.39 8.77 -9.26
CA GLY A 70 -29.63 8.70 -10.72
C GLY A 70 -28.37 8.72 -11.57
N ARG A 71 -27.18 8.46 -10.98
CA ARG A 71 -25.91 8.34 -11.72
C ARG A 71 -24.96 7.32 -11.10
N PHE A 72 -24.35 6.49 -11.94
CA PHE A 72 -23.35 5.50 -11.52
C PHE A 72 -22.03 6.12 -11.02
N TRP A 73 -21.61 7.24 -11.60
CA TRP A 73 -20.34 7.92 -11.30
C TRP A 73 -20.45 9.42 -11.57
N GLY A 74 -19.68 10.23 -10.85
CA GLY A 74 -19.70 11.69 -10.95
C GLY A 74 -18.37 12.37 -10.57
N TRP A 75 -17.28 11.61 -10.46
CA TRP A 75 -15.91 12.12 -10.29
C TRP A 75 -15.69 12.96 -9.03
N ASP A 76 -16.51 12.76 -8.00
CA ASP A 76 -16.30 13.44 -6.72
C ASP A 76 -15.07 12.86 -5.98
N PRO A 77 -14.51 13.59 -4.99
CA PRO A 77 -13.30 13.14 -4.31
C PRO A 77 -13.39 11.74 -3.68
N LYS A 78 -14.57 11.28 -3.24
CA LYS A 78 -14.72 9.95 -2.64
C LYS A 78 -14.64 8.85 -3.70
N GLU A 79 -15.34 9.06 -4.80
CA GLU A 79 -15.29 8.18 -5.97
C GLU A 79 -13.87 8.07 -6.52
N ASN A 80 -13.18 9.21 -6.72
CA ASN A 80 -11.81 9.23 -7.21
C ASN A 80 -10.82 8.61 -6.21
N GLY A 81 -11.02 8.80 -4.90
CA GLY A 81 -10.21 8.17 -3.87
C GLY A 81 -10.31 6.65 -3.89
N ALA A 82 -11.54 6.12 -4.01
CA ALA A 82 -11.77 4.68 -4.14
C ALA A 82 -11.11 4.11 -5.42
N LEU A 83 -11.27 4.80 -6.55
CA LEU A 83 -10.65 4.41 -7.82
C LEU A 83 -9.11 4.40 -7.73
N LEU A 84 -8.51 5.43 -7.12
CA LEU A 84 -7.07 5.52 -6.96
C LEU A 84 -6.49 4.33 -6.19
N ILE A 85 -7.18 3.87 -5.14
CA ILE A 85 -6.77 2.70 -4.35
C ILE A 85 -6.81 1.43 -5.22
N VAL A 86 -7.87 1.23 -6.00
CA VAL A 86 -7.98 0.10 -6.93
C VAL A 86 -6.84 0.13 -7.95
N MET A 87 -6.61 1.28 -8.58
CA MET A 87 -5.53 1.46 -9.56
C MET A 87 -4.15 1.22 -8.94
N TRP A 88 -3.91 1.66 -7.71
CA TRP A 88 -2.66 1.42 -7.00
C TRP A 88 -2.40 -0.08 -6.79
N HIS A 89 -3.42 -0.84 -6.35
CA HIS A 89 -3.30 -2.29 -6.21
C HIS A 89 -2.97 -2.97 -7.54
N VAL A 90 -3.71 -2.64 -8.61
CA VAL A 90 -3.47 -3.19 -9.95
C VAL A 90 -2.06 -2.88 -10.42
N MET A 91 -1.61 -1.64 -10.26
CA MET A 91 -0.25 -1.20 -10.61
C MET A 91 0.81 -2.01 -9.85
N MET A 92 0.69 -2.13 -8.52
CA MET A 92 1.66 -2.85 -7.71
C MET A 92 1.69 -4.35 -8.04
N ILE A 93 0.53 -4.97 -8.24
CA ILE A 93 0.42 -6.38 -8.64
C ILE A 93 1.04 -6.57 -10.03
N HIS A 94 0.74 -5.70 -10.99
CA HIS A 94 1.30 -5.76 -12.34
C HIS A 94 2.83 -5.66 -12.32
N MET A 95 3.39 -4.69 -11.60
CA MET A 95 4.84 -4.55 -11.43
C MET A 95 5.50 -5.75 -10.74
N ARG A 96 4.74 -6.48 -9.90
CA ARG A 96 5.23 -7.70 -9.24
C ARG A 96 5.23 -8.90 -10.15
N LEU A 97 4.18 -9.06 -10.97
CA LEU A 97 4.04 -10.16 -11.93
C LEU A 97 5.05 -10.04 -13.07
N THR A 98 5.32 -8.83 -13.52
CA THR A 98 6.33 -8.52 -14.56
C THR A 98 7.77 -8.49 -14.05
N ALA A 99 7.98 -8.78 -12.76
CA ALA A 99 9.28 -8.72 -12.08
C ALA A 99 10.01 -7.36 -12.17
N THR A 100 9.33 -6.28 -12.57
CA THR A 100 9.88 -4.91 -12.59
C THR A 100 10.24 -4.43 -11.19
N VAL A 101 9.46 -4.82 -10.18
CA VAL A 101 9.68 -4.43 -8.79
C VAL A 101 10.09 -5.64 -7.92
N LYS A 102 11.24 -5.49 -7.26
CA LYS A 102 11.77 -6.44 -6.26
C LYS A 102 10.89 -6.46 -4.99
N PRO A 103 10.94 -7.53 -4.16
CA PRO A 103 10.12 -7.62 -2.95
C PRO A 103 10.20 -6.39 -2.04
N GLU A 104 11.39 -5.82 -1.88
CA GLU A 104 11.62 -4.61 -1.08
C GLU A 104 10.87 -3.38 -1.63
N GLY A 105 10.80 -3.21 -2.96
CA GLY A 105 10.04 -2.12 -3.57
C GLY A 105 8.54 -2.37 -3.54
N PHE A 106 8.13 -3.64 -3.61
CA PHE A 106 6.71 -4.00 -3.46
C PHE A 106 6.22 -3.69 -2.04
N ALA A 107 7.02 -4.03 -1.02
CA ALA A 107 6.75 -3.67 0.36
C ALA A 107 6.60 -2.16 0.56
N LEU A 108 7.52 -1.35 0.01
CA LEU A 108 7.41 0.11 0.06
C LEU A 108 6.12 0.61 -0.61
N GLY A 109 5.78 0.10 -1.79
CA GLY A 109 4.57 0.50 -2.49
C GLY A 109 3.28 0.18 -1.73
N LEU A 110 3.24 -0.90 -0.94
CA LEU A 110 2.10 -1.22 -0.09
C LEU A 110 2.03 -0.30 1.15
N ILE A 111 3.16 0.08 1.72
CA ILE A 111 3.23 1.08 2.80
C ILE A 111 2.66 2.41 2.31
N LEU A 112 3.09 2.87 1.12
CA LEU A 112 2.57 4.09 0.51
C LEU A 112 1.06 4.01 0.22
N ASN A 113 0.54 2.83 -0.10
CA ASN A 113 -0.89 2.63 -0.29
C ASN A 113 -1.71 2.89 0.98
N ILE A 114 -1.12 2.70 2.18
CA ILE A 114 -1.78 3.08 3.44
C ILE A 114 -2.09 4.58 3.44
N ILE A 115 -1.14 5.40 2.99
CA ILE A 115 -1.33 6.86 2.90
C ILE A 115 -2.48 7.18 1.95
N VAL A 116 -2.55 6.51 0.81
CA VAL A 116 -3.63 6.67 -0.18
C VAL A 116 -4.99 6.33 0.44
N VAL A 117 -5.09 5.21 1.16
CA VAL A 117 -6.32 4.81 1.89
C VAL A 117 -6.72 5.86 2.92
N MET A 118 -5.77 6.35 3.73
CA MET A 118 -6.07 7.36 4.76
C MET A 118 -6.51 8.69 4.15
N MET A 119 -5.93 9.07 3.01
CA MET A 119 -6.35 10.27 2.28
C MET A 119 -7.76 10.10 1.68
N ALA A 120 -8.06 8.95 1.08
CA ALA A 120 -9.37 8.65 0.54
C ALA A 120 -10.46 8.53 1.63
N TRP A 121 -10.10 8.11 2.84
CA TRP A 121 -11.05 7.97 3.95
C TRP A 121 -11.28 9.30 4.68
N PHE A 122 -10.19 9.96 5.10
CA PHE A 122 -10.26 11.14 5.97
C PHE A 122 -10.02 12.43 5.20
N GLY A 123 -9.05 12.44 4.28
CA GLY A 123 -8.63 13.64 3.55
C GLY A 123 -9.70 14.24 2.65
N VAL A 124 -10.47 13.40 1.95
CA VAL A 124 -11.59 13.85 1.10
C VAL A 124 -12.66 14.63 1.88
N ASN A 125 -12.85 14.33 3.17
CA ASN A 125 -13.81 15.06 4.00
C ASN A 125 -13.29 16.47 4.38
N LEU A 126 -11.97 16.70 4.34
CA LEU A 126 -11.38 18.02 4.61
C LEU A 126 -11.62 19.01 3.46
N LEU A 127 -11.90 18.50 2.26
CA LEU A 127 -12.16 19.33 1.08
C LEU A 127 -13.52 20.04 1.15
N ASN A 128 -14.42 19.62 2.06
CA ASN A 128 -15.78 20.15 2.21
C ASN A 128 -16.59 20.23 0.90
N VAL A 129 -16.26 19.39 -0.07
CA VAL A 129 -16.92 19.30 -1.38
C VAL A 129 -17.53 17.91 -1.59
N GLY A 130 -18.68 17.87 -2.25
CA GLY A 130 -19.43 16.64 -2.52
C GLY A 130 -20.51 16.33 -1.48
N LEU A 131 -21.39 15.38 -1.82
CA LEU A 131 -22.62 15.04 -1.09
C LEU A 131 -22.41 14.38 0.29
N HIS A 132 -21.16 14.24 0.76
CA HIS A 132 -20.82 13.50 1.98
C HIS A 132 -19.81 14.21 2.89
N SER A 133 -19.79 15.55 2.90
CA SER A 133 -18.98 16.29 3.87
C SER A 133 -19.63 16.23 5.26
N TYR A 134 -18.92 15.69 6.26
CA TYR A 134 -19.33 15.73 7.67
C TYR A 134 -18.35 16.62 8.45
N GLY A 135 -18.87 17.74 8.98
CA GLY A 135 -18.11 18.89 9.48
C GLY A 135 -17.44 18.75 10.85
N PHE A 136 -16.45 17.86 10.98
CA PHE A 136 -15.57 17.80 12.16
C PHE A 136 -14.10 17.83 11.74
N THR A 137 -13.55 19.01 11.45
CA THR A 137 -12.20 19.17 10.87
C THR A 137 -11.11 19.47 11.90
N ASN A 138 -11.46 19.76 13.16
CA ASN A 138 -10.49 20.10 14.21
C ASN A 138 -9.62 18.89 14.56
N GLY A 139 -8.35 18.94 14.17
CA GLY A 139 -7.34 17.92 14.49
C GLY A 139 -7.19 16.80 13.45
N ILE A 140 -8.20 16.52 12.61
CA ILE A 140 -8.09 15.50 11.55
C ILE A 140 -7.00 15.86 10.55
N ALA A 141 -6.98 17.11 10.07
CA ALA A 141 -5.96 17.56 9.12
C ALA A 141 -4.55 17.42 9.69
N ARG A 142 -4.35 17.85 10.96
CA ARG A 142 -3.06 17.74 11.65
C ARG A 142 -2.63 16.27 11.79
N ASN A 143 -3.53 15.41 12.26
CA ASN A 143 -3.23 13.99 12.47
C ASN A 143 -2.92 13.28 11.14
N LEU A 144 -3.67 13.60 10.08
CA LEU A 144 -3.44 13.03 8.75
C LEU A 144 -2.07 13.45 8.20
N VAL A 145 -1.70 14.73 8.32
CA VAL A 145 -0.37 15.22 7.90
C VAL A 145 0.75 14.55 8.69
N LEU A 146 0.62 14.48 10.02
CA LEU A 146 1.61 13.80 10.87
C LEU A 146 1.75 12.33 10.51
N PHE A 147 0.63 11.64 10.31
CA PHE A 147 0.59 10.24 9.88
C PHE A 147 1.28 10.06 8.52
N THR A 148 0.96 10.90 7.53
CA THR A 148 1.60 10.85 6.20
C THR A 148 3.10 11.06 6.29
N ILE A 149 3.57 12.06 7.05
CA ILE A 149 5.00 12.32 7.23
C ILE A 149 5.68 11.13 7.90
N LEU A 150 5.06 10.57 8.95
CA LEU A 150 5.60 9.42 9.66
C LEU A 150 5.73 8.20 8.74
N GLU A 151 4.69 7.87 7.97
CA GLU A 151 4.72 6.74 7.04
C GLU A 151 5.73 6.94 5.91
N LEU A 152 5.90 8.17 5.40
CA LEU A 152 6.93 8.47 4.41
C LEU A 152 8.33 8.27 4.99
N ILE A 153 8.60 8.79 6.19
CA ILE A 153 9.90 8.63 6.87
C ILE A 153 10.16 7.15 7.18
N ALA A 154 9.19 6.46 7.77
CA ALA A 154 9.31 5.05 8.13
C ALA A 154 9.47 4.16 6.89
N GLY A 155 8.64 4.35 5.87
CA GLY A 155 8.66 3.58 4.63
C GLY A 155 9.96 3.76 3.86
N PHE A 156 10.32 5.00 3.51
CA PHE A 156 11.56 5.24 2.78
C PHE A 156 12.81 4.94 3.60
N GLY A 157 12.82 5.30 4.89
CA GLY A 157 13.94 5.02 5.79
C GLY A 157 14.23 3.53 5.92
N THR A 158 13.20 2.71 6.19
CA THR A 158 13.35 1.25 6.25
C THR A 158 13.69 0.64 4.90
N TYR A 159 13.14 1.16 3.80
CA TYR A 159 13.47 0.70 2.44
C TYR A 159 14.96 0.90 2.09
N PHE A 160 15.49 2.11 2.27
CA PHE A 160 16.89 2.40 1.94
C PHE A 160 17.85 1.65 2.86
N TRP A 161 17.50 1.50 4.14
CA TRP A 161 18.29 0.72 5.09
C TRP A 161 18.29 -0.79 4.78
N ALA A 162 17.13 -1.36 4.46
CA ALA A 162 17.04 -2.75 4.03
C ALA A 162 17.89 -3.00 2.77
N LYS A 163 17.83 -2.08 1.81
CA LYS A 163 18.60 -2.15 0.56
C LYS A 163 20.11 -2.08 0.81
N SER A 164 20.57 -1.24 1.74
CA SER A 164 22.00 -1.16 2.10
C SER A 164 22.49 -2.44 2.81
N ARG A 165 21.69 -3.02 3.71
CA ARG A 165 22.01 -4.30 4.37
C ARG A 165 22.12 -5.49 3.40
N LYS A 166 21.24 -5.56 2.40
CA LYS A 166 21.33 -6.58 1.35
C LYS A 166 22.60 -6.43 0.51
N ARG A 167 23.03 -5.20 0.24
CA ARG A 167 24.27 -4.93 -0.50
C ARG A 167 25.50 -5.34 0.30
N SER A 168 25.57 -5.05 1.61
CA SER A 168 26.72 -5.41 2.43
C SER A 168 26.98 -6.92 2.52
N LEU A 169 25.95 -7.75 2.38
CA LEU A 169 26.08 -9.21 2.42
C LEU A 169 26.47 -9.83 1.07
N THR A 170 26.20 -9.13 -0.03
CA THR A 170 26.49 -9.63 -1.38
C THR A 170 27.91 -9.28 -1.84
N LEU A 171 28.46 -8.14 -1.41
CA LEU A 171 29.81 -7.69 -1.79
C LEU A 171 30.96 -8.66 -1.42
N PRO A 172 31.02 -9.23 -0.19
CA PRO A 172 32.11 -10.13 0.19
C PRO A 172 32.08 -11.46 -0.58
N VAL A 173 30.88 -11.96 -0.91
CA VAL A 173 30.70 -13.19 -1.69
C VAL A 173 31.24 -13.00 -3.11
N MET A 174 30.89 -11.88 -3.75
CA MET A 174 31.35 -11.54 -5.10
C MET A 174 32.87 -11.36 -5.18
N MET A 175 33.49 -10.72 -4.17
CA MET A 175 34.95 -10.58 -4.10
C MET A 175 35.64 -11.94 -3.91
N ASN A 176 35.06 -12.85 -3.14
CA ASN A 176 35.64 -14.18 -2.93
C ASN A 176 35.50 -15.11 -4.15
N GLU A 177 34.44 -14.95 -4.95
CA GLU A 177 34.29 -15.70 -6.21
C GLU A 177 35.21 -15.18 -7.32
N THR A 178 35.45 -13.86 -7.39
CA THR A 178 36.38 -13.26 -8.37
C THR A 178 37.84 -13.60 -8.08
N MET A 179 38.24 -13.71 -6.81
CA MET A 179 39.59 -14.18 -6.42
C MET A 179 39.83 -15.68 -6.65
N LYS A 180 38.77 -16.46 -6.94
CA LYS A 180 38.86 -17.90 -7.22
C LYS A 180 38.87 -18.24 -8.72
N GLN A 181 38.76 -17.24 -9.61
CA GLN A 181 38.92 -17.47 -11.04
C GLN A 181 40.42 -17.40 -11.40
N PRO A 182 40.99 -18.47 -12.00
CA PRO A 182 42.41 -18.54 -12.35
C PRO A 182 42.78 -17.61 -13.51
#